data_AF-A0A368GJK9-F1
#
_entry.id   AF-A0A368GJK9-F1
#
_cell.length_a   1.000
_cell.length_b   1.000
_cell.length_c   1.000
_cell.angle_alpha   90.00
_cell.angle_beta   90.00
_cell.angle_gamma   90.00
#
_symmetry.space_group_name_H-M   'P 1'
#
loop_
_entity.id
_entity.type
_entity.pdbx_description
1 polymer ?
#
loop_
_entity_poly.entity_id
_entity_poly.type
_entity_poly.pdbx_seq_one_letter_code
_entity_poly.pdbx_strand_id
1 'polypeptide(L)'
;MVCIALYRLYALRYPLWISAVGHSRVPRMLLAAWGTAVISILPQLYVWREVDFGSFRQCVAIWTEKINLGGNRTLMTDMDFQLMKLYGIQNAIITFYIPLVILVVCYVLILKDIYKTLNASEPEMSSALYLSELSKLSTFNKRWSKKEKESTVSLTTRTIRGQDKLRRAKVRSLRITLLLILVYVITWLPNNLLSWWMVISFESYRDHQDTTFPLAFLVVLNSVINPFIYGRCQGLRLMFSCNQMEKRPKKVCRILHC
;
A
#
# COMPACT_ATOMS: atom_id res chain seq x y z
N MET A 1 -3.45 -1.38 -3.73
CA MET A 1 -2.22 -0.85 -3.07
C MET A 1 -1.70 0.44 -3.70
N VAL A 2 -1.45 0.48 -5.01
CA VAL A 2 -0.88 1.66 -5.71
C VAL A 2 -1.68 2.94 -5.45
N CYS A 3 -3.01 2.91 -5.57
CA CYS A 3 -3.85 4.10 -5.29
C CYS A 3 -3.67 4.64 -3.87
N ILE A 4 -3.48 3.75 -2.88
CA ILE A 4 -3.27 4.14 -1.48
C ILE A 4 -1.91 4.80 -1.33
N ALA A 5 -0.85 4.22 -1.92
CA ALA A 5 0.49 4.82 -1.89
C ALA A 5 0.52 6.20 -2.57
N LEU A 6 -0.12 6.34 -3.72
CA LEU A 6 -0.24 7.61 -4.43
C LEU A 6 -1.02 8.65 -3.61
N TYR A 7 -2.18 8.26 -3.05
CA TYR A 7 -2.95 9.13 -2.17
C TYR A 7 -2.10 9.65 -1.00
N ARG A 8 -1.27 8.79 -0.42
CA ARG A 8 -0.39 9.13 0.70
C ARG A 8 0.76 10.05 0.28
N LEU A 9 1.37 9.80 -0.87
CA LEU A 9 2.37 10.69 -1.46
C LEU A 9 1.80 12.10 -1.64
N TYR A 10 0.60 12.21 -2.23
CA TYR A 10 -0.05 13.51 -2.42
C TYR A 10 -0.41 14.19 -1.10
N ALA A 11 -0.96 13.44 -0.14
CA ALA A 11 -1.33 13.98 1.17
C ALA A 11 -0.12 14.50 1.97
N LEU A 12 1.04 13.87 1.80
CA LEU A 12 2.28 14.29 2.47
C LEU A 12 2.90 15.52 1.82
N ARG A 13 2.91 15.57 0.48
CA ARG A 13 3.57 16.64 -0.28
C ARG A 13 2.74 17.91 -0.42
N TYR A 14 1.41 17.79 -0.48
CA TYR A 14 0.49 18.92 -0.69
C TYR A 14 -0.68 18.92 0.30
N PRO A 15 -0.43 19.15 1.61
CA PRO A 15 -1.46 19.04 2.64
C PRO A 15 -2.62 20.04 2.48
N LEU A 16 -2.34 21.27 1.99
CA LEU A 16 -3.38 22.29 1.78
C LEU A 16 -4.22 22.00 0.52
N TRP A 17 -3.60 21.42 -0.51
CA TRP A 17 -4.26 21.14 -1.78
C TRP A 17 -5.17 19.91 -1.69
N ILE A 18 -4.80 18.92 -0.86
CA ILE A 18 -5.65 17.75 -0.58
C ILE A 18 -6.97 18.15 0.11
N SER A 19 -6.95 19.16 0.98
CA SER A 19 -8.15 19.59 1.71
C SER A 19 -9.15 20.35 0.82
N ALA A 20 -8.68 20.98 -0.25
CA ALA A 20 -9.53 21.75 -1.17
C ALA A 20 -10.02 20.92 -2.37
N VAL A 21 -9.21 19.98 -2.88
CA VAL A 21 -9.47 19.29 -4.17
C VAL A 21 -9.42 17.76 -4.05
N GLY A 22 -9.11 17.22 -2.87
CA GLY A 22 -8.93 15.77 -2.65
C GLY A 22 -10.19 14.94 -2.93
N HIS A 23 -11.38 15.43 -2.56
CA HIS A 23 -12.63 14.69 -2.70
C HIS A 23 -12.96 14.31 -4.16
N SER A 24 -12.66 15.18 -5.13
CA SER A 24 -12.99 14.94 -6.55
C SER A 24 -11.91 14.15 -7.32
N ARG A 25 -10.78 13.81 -6.68
CA ARG A 25 -9.64 13.10 -7.31
C ARG A 25 -9.66 11.61 -7.02
N VAL A 26 -10.01 11.23 -5.79
CA VAL A 26 -10.15 9.81 -5.39
C VAL A 26 -11.08 9.02 -6.33
N PRO A 27 -12.30 9.48 -6.67
CA PRO A 27 -13.17 8.73 -7.58
C PRO A 27 -12.59 8.61 -9.00
N ARG A 28 -11.85 9.62 -9.48
CA ARG A 28 -11.16 9.54 -10.79
C ARG A 28 -10.02 8.54 -10.80
N MET A 29 -9.21 8.51 -9.74
CA MET A 29 -8.16 7.50 -9.57
C MET A 29 -8.74 6.09 -9.50
N LEU A 30 -9.89 5.95 -8.81
CA LEU A 30 -10.60 4.69 -8.71
C LEU A 30 -11.16 4.26 -10.07
N LEU A 31 -11.79 5.17 -10.82
CA LEU A 31 -12.28 4.90 -12.18
C LEU A 31 -11.15 4.45 -13.12
N ALA A 32 -10.00 5.14 -13.08
CA ALA A 32 -8.83 4.75 -13.85
C ALA A 32 -8.32 3.35 -13.46
N ALA A 33 -8.27 3.05 -12.15
CA ALA A 33 -7.86 1.73 -11.66
C ALA A 33 -8.81 0.62 -12.13
N TRP A 34 -10.12 0.84 -12.06
CA TRP A 34 -11.12 -0.10 -12.59
C TRP A 34 -11.01 -0.27 -14.10
N GLY A 35 -10.81 0.83 -14.85
CA GLY A 35 -10.59 0.78 -16.29
C GLY A 35 -9.37 -0.06 -16.66
N THR A 36 -8.23 0.16 -15.99
CA THR A 36 -7.02 -0.66 -16.20
C THR A 36 -7.27 -2.13 -15.84
N ALA A 37 -8.02 -2.41 -14.76
CA ALA A 37 -8.36 -3.78 -14.37
C ALA A 37 -9.18 -4.50 -15.46
N VAL A 38 -10.21 -3.84 -16.00
CA VAL A 38 -11.05 -4.37 -17.08
C VAL A 38 -10.23 -4.64 -18.34
N ILE A 39 -9.29 -3.77 -18.69
CA ILE A 39 -8.42 -4.00 -19.86
C ILE A 39 -7.50 -5.20 -19.60
N SER A 40 -6.93 -5.31 -18.40
CA SER A 40 -6.00 -6.38 -18.05
C SER A 40 -6.64 -7.77 -17.94
N ILE A 41 -7.96 -7.86 -17.73
CA ILE A 41 -8.66 -9.15 -17.62
C ILE A 41 -9.05 -9.73 -18.99
N LEU A 42 -9.11 -8.93 -20.05
CA LEU A 42 -9.46 -9.39 -21.41
C LEU A 42 -8.64 -10.61 -21.88
N PRO A 43 -7.30 -10.62 -21.81
CA PRO A 43 -6.54 -11.81 -22.20
C PRO A 43 -6.81 -13.02 -21.29
N GLN A 44 -7.16 -12.79 -20.03
CA GLN A 44 -7.47 -13.88 -19.08
C GLN A 44 -8.79 -14.55 -19.45
N LEU A 45 -9.82 -13.79 -19.84
CA LEU A 45 -11.11 -14.34 -20.24
C LEU A 45 -11.03 -15.26 -21.47
N TYR A 46 -10.10 -14.98 -22.39
CA TYR A 46 -9.89 -15.83 -23.57
C TYR A 46 -9.11 -17.12 -23.26
N VAL A 47 -8.16 -17.05 -22.32
CA VAL A 47 -7.22 -18.15 -22.03
C VAL A 47 -7.84 -19.21 -21.12
N TRP A 48 -8.70 -18.82 -20.19
CA TRP A 48 -9.30 -19.71 -19.19
C TRP A 48 -10.62 -20.29 -19.67
N ARG A 49 -10.77 -21.60 -19.55
CA ARG A 49 -11.99 -22.32 -19.95
C ARG A 49 -12.27 -23.50 -19.05
N GLU A 50 -13.54 -23.87 -18.97
CA GLU A 50 -13.97 -25.10 -18.31
C GLU A 50 -13.65 -26.30 -19.21
N VAL A 51 -13.01 -27.31 -18.62
CA VAL A 51 -12.62 -28.55 -19.30
C VAL A 51 -13.08 -29.74 -18.44
N ASP A 52 -13.65 -30.74 -19.11
CA ASP A 52 -14.09 -32.00 -18.51
C ASP A 52 -13.00 -33.08 -18.68
N PHE A 53 -12.44 -33.54 -17.56
CA PHE A 53 -11.43 -34.61 -17.53
C PHE A 53 -12.05 -36.00 -17.33
N GLY A 54 -13.38 -36.12 -17.46
CA GLY A 54 -14.13 -37.36 -17.36
C GLY A 54 -14.63 -37.66 -15.94
N SER A 55 -13.78 -37.52 -14.92
CA SER A 55 -14.16 -37.71 -13.51
C SER A 55 -14.41 -36.40 -12.76
N PHE A 56 -13.88 -35.27 -13.26
CA PHE A 56 -14.05 -33.95 -12.67
C PHE A 56 -13.99 -32.86 -13.75
N ARG A 57 -14.68 -31.75 -13.48
CA ARG A 57 -14.63 -30.52 -14.29
C ARG A 57 -13.82 -29.46 -13.57
N GLN A 58 -12.88 -28.85 -14.28
CA GLN A 58 -12.01 -27.81 -13.73
C GLN A 58 -11.85 -26.66 -14.73
N CYS A 59 -11.72 -25.45 -14.21
CA CYS A 59 -11.34 -24.28 -14.99
C CYS A 59 -9.82 -24.26 -15.12
N VAL A 60 -9.32 -24.41 -16.34
CA VAL A 60 -7.88 -24.48 -16.63
C VAL A 60 -7.53 -23.57 -17.80
N ALA A 61 -6.26 -23.22 -17.91
CA ALA A 61 -5.76 -22.51 -19.09
C ALA A 61 -5.76 -23.45 -20.31
N ILE A 62 -5.96 -22.89 -21.50
CA ILE A 62 -5.98 -23.65 -22.77
C ILE A 62 -4.72 -24.51 -22.98
N TRP A 63 -3.57 -24.09 -22.44
CA TRP A 63 -2.33 -24.87 -22.52
C TRP A 63 -2.35 -26.10 -21.60
N THR A 64 -2.92 -25.96 -20.39
CA THR A 64 -3.07 -27.06 -19.43
C THR A 64 -3.97 -28.16 -19.99
N GLU A 65 -5.03 -27.78 -20.71
CA GLU A 65 -5.86 -28.72 -21.47
C GLU A 65 -5.02 -29.50 -22.48
N LYS A 66 -4.28 -28.81 -23.35
CA LYS A 66 -3.43 -29.44 -24.38
C LYS A 66 -2.34 -30.37 -23.80
N ILE A 67 -1.86 -30.07 -22.59
CA ILE A 67 -0.85 -30.85 -21.88
C ILE A 67 -1.45 -32.13 -21.27
N ASN A 68 -2.65 -32.04 -20.67
CA ASN A 68 -3.23 -33.13 -19.88
C ASN A 68 -4.20 -34.03 -20.69
N LEU A 69 -4.87 -33.51 -21.71
CA LEU A 69 -5.76 -34.28 -22.59
C LEU A 69 -5.06 -34.87 -23.82
N GLY A 70 -3.80 -34.49 -24.09
CA GLY A 70 -3.02 -34.98 -25.23
C GLY A 70 -2.65 -36.47 -25.19
N GLY A 71 -3.02 -37.21 -24.14
CA GLY A 71 -2.62 -38.61 -23.97
C GLY A 71 -1.09 -38.75 -23.88
N ASN A 72 -0.50 -39.71 -24.59
CA ASN A 72 0.95 -40.00 -24.54
C ASN A 72 1.83 -39.02 -25.34
N ARG A 73 1.27 -38.01 -26.01
CA ARG A 73 2.04 -36.99 -26.75
C ARG A 73 1.52 -35.60 -26.42
N THR A 74 2.42 -34.69 -26.09
CA THR A 74 2.10 -33.27 -25.94
C THR A 74 1.62 -32.73 -27.30
N LEU A 75 0.35 -32.32 -27.40
CA LEU A 75 -0.22 -31.73 -28.61
C LEU A 75 0.11 -30.24 -28.74
N MET A 76 1.19 -29.82 -28.09
CA MET A 76 1.59 -28.43 -27.93
C MET A 76 2.49 -28.01 -29.09
N THR A 77 2.09 -26.99 -29.84
CA THR A 77 2.93 -26.41 -30.90
C THR A 77 3.95 -25.44 -30.32
N ASP A 78 5.03 -25.15 -31.05
CA ASP A 78 6.02 -24.13 -30.64
C ASP A 78 5.36 -22.76 -30.43
N MET A 79 4.35 -22.42 -31.24
CA MET A 79 3.56 -21.20 -31.12
C MET A 79 2.76 -21.16 -29.81
N ASP A 80 2.15 -22.27 -29.40
CA ASP A 80 1.41 -22.37 -28.14
C ASP A 80 2.33 -22.17 -26.94
N PHE A 81 3.55 -22.70 -27.01
CA PHE A 81 4.54 -22.58 -25.95
C PHE A 81 5.05 -21.14 -25.80
N GLN A 82 5.29 -20.45 -26.91
CA GLN A 82 5.61 -19.01 -26.90
C GLN A 82 4.45 -18.18 -26.34
N LEU A 83 3.22 -18.48 -26.72
CA LEU A 83 2.04 -17.76 -26.24
C LEU A 83 1.82 -17.94 -24.73
N MET A 84 2.02 -19.16 -24.21
CA MET A 84 1.97 -19.45 -22.77
C MET A 84 2.99 -18.61 -21.99
N LYS A 85 4.25 -18.57 -22.46
CA LYS A 85 5.31 -17.77 -21.83
C LYS A 85 4.99 -16.28 -21.88
N LEU A 86 4.57 -15.78 -23.03
CA LEU A 86 4.24 -14.36 -23.20
C LEU A 86 3.08 -13.95 -22.28
N TYR A 87 2.03 -14.77 -22.20
CA TYR A 87 0.91 -14.55 -21.30
C TYR A 87 1.37 -14.54 -19.83
N GLY A 88 2.21 -15.50 -19.43
CA GLY A 88 2.77 -15.56 -18.07
C GLY A 88 3.59 -14.31 -17.72
N ILE A 89 4.49 -13.89 -18.63
CA ILE A 89 5.32 -12.69 -18.47
C ILE A 89 4.45 -11.43 -18.39
N GLN A 90 3.47 -11.28 -19.30
CA GLN A 90 2.54 -10.15 -19.29
C GLN A 90 1.77 -10.08 -17.97
N ASN A 91 1.24 -11.22 -17.50
CA ASN A 91 0.51 -11.28 -16.24
C ASN A 91 1.40 -10.88 -15.06
N ALA A 92 2.64 -11.39 -14.98
CA ALA A 92 3.59 -11.01 -13.94
C ALA A 92 3.93 -9.51 -13.97
N ILE A 93 4.17 -8.95 -15.16
CA ILE A 93 4.48 -7.52 -15.34
C ILE A 93 3.33 -6.64 -14.84
N ILE A 94 2.10 -6.92 -15.28
CA ILE A 94 0.92 -6.12 -14.95
C ILE A 94 0.56 -6.23 -13.47
N THR A 95 0.60 -7.44 -12.91
CA THR A 95 0.10 -7.70 -11.56
C THR A 95 1.12 -7.48 -10.46
N PHE A 96 2.43 -7.57 -10.75
CA PHE A 96 3.51 -7.44 -9.77
C PHE A 96 4.49 -6.32 -10.08
N TYR A 97 5.17 -6.35 -11.23
CA TYR A 97 6.29 -5.44 -11.48
C TYR A 97 5.88 -3.98 -11.66
N ILE A 98 4.84 -3.70 -12.46
CA ILE A 98 4.34 -2.33 -12.65
C ILE A 98 3.89 -1.73 -11.30
N PRO A 99 3.02 -2.40 -10.51
CA PRO A 99 2.67 -1.94 -9.18
C PRO A 99 3.90 -1.75 -8.28
N LEU A 100 4.85 -2.69 -8.26
CA LEU A 100 6.03 -2.62 -7.43
C LEU A 100 6.90 -1.39 -7.75
N VAL A 101 7.16 -1.12 -9.03
CA VAL A 101 7.93 0.06 -9.45
C VAL A 101 7.25 1.35 -9.01
N ILE A 102 5.94 1.48 -9.22
CA ILE A 102 5.19 2.68 -8.79
C ILE A 102 5.27 2.83 -7.27
N LEU A 103 5.14 1.72 -6.52
CA LEU A 103 5.25 1.71 -5.07
C LEU A 103 6.65 2.16 -4.61
N VAL A 104 7.72 1.60 -5.19
CA VAL A 104 9.11 1.97 -4.86
C VAL A 104 9.34 3.46 -5.13
N VAL A 105 8.94 3.97 -6.30
CA VAL A 105 9.08 5.39 -6.65
C VAL A 105 8.31 6.27 -5.66
N CYS A 106 7.05 5.94 -5.36
CA CYS A 106 6.26 6.68 -4.38
C CYS A 106 6.96 6.74 -3.02
N TYR A 107 7.58 5.65 -2.58
CA TYR A 107 8.23 5.56 -1.28
C TYR A 107 9.55 6.30 -1.21
N VAL A 108 10.37 6.23 -2.26
CA VAL A 108 11.60 7.02 -2.36
C VAL A 108 11.27 8.51 -2.30
N LEU A 109 10.21 8.95 -3.00
CA LEU A 109 9.76 10.34 -2.97
C LEU A 109 9.25 10.77 -1.58
N ILE A 110 8.51 9.89 -0.90
CA ILE A 110 8.04 10.10 0.48
C ILE A 110 9.22 10.23 1.44
N LEU A 111 10.18 9.29 1.40
CA LEU A 111 11.33 9.30 2.30
C LEU A 111 12.21 10.53 2.06
N LYS A 112 12.42 10.91 0.81
CA LYS A 112 13.15 12.14 0.45
C LYS A 112 12.48 13.39 1.02
N ASP A 113 11.15 13.47 0.98
CA ASP A 113 10.39 14.58 1.52
C ASP A 113 10.48 14.66 3.06
N ILE A 114 10.40 13.50 3.72
CA ILE A 114 10.58 13.39 5.18
C ILE A 114 11.99 13.78 5.57
N TYR A 115 13.01 13.26 4.89
CA TYR A 115 14.41 13.58 5.15
C TYR A 115 14.69 15.07 4.96
N LYS A 116 14.17 15.67 3.88
CA LYS A 116 14.26 17.12 3.67
C LYS A 116 13.59 17.90 4.79
N THR A 117 12.41 17.47 5.25
CA THR A 117 11.68 18.12 6.35
C THR A 117 12.45 18.02 7.68
N LEU A 118 13.10 16.88 7.95
CA LEU A 118 13.94 16.68 9.13
C LEU A 118 15.19 17.56 9.09
N ASN A 119 15.90 17.57 7.97
CA ASN A 119 17.10 18.40 7.81
C ASN A 119 16.79 19.90 7.76
N ALA A 120 15.61 20.31 7.30
CA ALA A 120 15.18 21.70 7.33
C ALA A 120 14.79 22.18 8.75
N SER A 121 14.44 21.25 9.65
CA SER A 121 14.13 21.59 11.05
C SER A 121 15.36 21.78 11.94
N GLU A 122 16.54 21.27 11.57
CA GLU A 122 17.80 21.55 12.29
C GLU A 122 18.28 23.01 12.21
N PRO A 123 18.31 23.70 11.04
CA PRO A 123 18.73 25.09 10.98
C PRO A 123 17.75 26.04 11.69
N GLU A 124 16.44 25.78 11.64
CA GLU A 124 15.44 26.61 12.33
C GLU A 124 15.46 26.44 13.85
N MET A 125 15.68 25.22 14.36
CA MET A 125 15.78 24.98 15.81
C MET A 125 17.07 25.57 16.38
N SER A 126 18.17 25.54 15.64
CA SER A 126 19.41 26.22 16.02
C SER A 126 19.19 27.73 16.10
N SER A 127 18.72 28.39 15.04
CA SER A 127 18.50 29.84 15.06
C SER A 127 17.48 30.32 16.10
N ALA A 128 16.41 29.56 16.35
CA ALA A 128 15.42 29.87 17.39
C ALA A 128 15.96 29.63 18.81
N LEU A 129 16.79 28.62 19.03
CA LEU A 129 17.48 28.36 20.30
C LEU A 129 18.52 29.45 20.58
N TYR A 130 19.33 29.81 19.58
CA TYR A 130 20.29 30.92 19.63
C TYR A 130 19.60 32.26 19.91
N LEU A 131 18.47 32.57 19.27
CA LEU A 131 17.66 33.77 19.58
C LEU A 131 17.06 33.71 20.99
N SER A 132 16.65 32.53 21.47
CA SER A 132 16.15 32.35 22.83
C SER A 132 17.24 32.54 23.89
N GLU A 133 18.47 32.06 23.63
CA GLU A 133 19.63 32.25 24.51
C GLU A 133 20.10 33.70 24.50
N LEU A 134 20.11 34.36 23.34
CA LEU A 134 20.43 35.79 23.21
C LEU A 134 19.40 36.66 23.97
N SER A 135 18.12 36.26 23.99
CA SER A 135 17.09 36.94 24.78
C SER A 135 17.28 36.76 26.29
N LYS A 136 17.73 35.58 26.74
CA LYS A 136 18.02 35.29 28.15
C LYS A 136 19.20 36.11 28.67
N LEU A 137 20.22 36.34 27.83
CA LEU A 137 21.36 37.20 28.19
C LEU A 137 21.00 38.68 28.31
N SER A 138 19.97 39.15 27.58
CA SER A 138 19.52 40.54 27.60
C SER A 138 18.65 40.94 28.81
N THR A 139 18.28 39.98 29.67
CA THR A 139 17.34 40.22 30.79
C THR A 139 18.07 40.54 32.11
N PHE A 140 19.09 41.39 32.08
CA PHE A 140 19.63 42.03 33.30
C PHE A 140 19.26 43.52 33.40
N ASN A 141 18.61 44.10 32.39
CA ASN A 141 18.11 45.47 32.49
C ASN A 141 16.76 45.68 31.82
N LYS A 142 15.93 46.48 32.49
CA LYS A 142 14.59 46.99 32.11
C LYS A 142 13.36 46.13 32.41
N ARG A 143 12.81 46.46 33.57
CA ARG A 143 11.40 46.48 33.96
C ARG A 143 10.57 47.39 33.03
N TRP A 144 10.02 46.88 31.93
CA TRP A 144 8.72 47.27 31.33
C TRP A 144 8.38 46.39 30.11
N SER A 145 7.09 46.12 29.91
CA SER A 145 6.43 45.31 28.85
C SER A 145 6.34 43.80 29.08
N LYS A 146 5.38 43.43 29.95
CA LYS A 146 5.05 42.03 30.32
C LYS A 146 3.90 41.44 29.48
N LYS A 147 3.36 42.14 28.48
CA LYS A 147 2.10 41.72 27.81
C LYS A 147 2.25 41.16 26.38
N GLU A 148 3.39 41.38 25.74
CA GLU A 148 3.58 41.02 24.32
C GLU A 148 4.48 39.78 24.10
N LYS A 149 5.39 39.51 25.05
CA LYS A 149 6.35 38.37 24.98
C LYS A 149 5.73 37.01 25.34
N GLU A 150 4.64 36.98 26.09
CA GLU A 150 3.96 35.73 26.49
C GLU A 150 3.16 35.11 25.33
N SER A 151 2.65 35.96 24.42
CA SER A 151 1.86 35.56 23.24
C SER A 151 2.72 34.96 22.12
N THR A 152 3.95 35.46 21.92
CA THR A 152 4.87 34.93 20.89
C THR A 152 5.49 33.60 21.30
N VAL A 153 5.97 33.48 22.55
CA VAL A 153 6.56 32.21 23.06
C VAL A 153 5.52 31.09 23.15
N SER A 154 4.27 31.41 23.50
CA SER A 154 3.18 30.43 23.51
C SER A 154 2.74 30.01 22.09
N LEU A 155 2.79 30.91 21.10
CA LEU A 155 2.54 30.57 19.69
C LEU A 155 3.63 29.65 19.13
N THR A 156 4.91 29.97 19.32
CA THR A 156 6.02 29.13 18.80
C THR A 156 6.04 27.76 19.46
N THR A 157 5.75 27.69 20.76
CA THR A 157 5.67 26.40 21.48
C THR A 157 4.44 25.59 21.03
N ARG A 158 3.30 26.23 20.70
CA ARG A 158 2.11 25.56 20.13
C ARG A 158 2.35 25.06 18.71
N THR A 159 3.03 25.83 17.86
CA THR A 159 3.31 25.45 16.46
C THR A 159 4.29 24.28 16.40
N ILE A 160 5.35 24.27 17.22
CA ILE A 160 6.31 23.16 17.33
C ILE A 160 5.61 21.87 17.82
N ARG A 161 4.79 21.98 18.88
CA ARG A 161 4.07 20.81 19.44
C ARG A 161 2.98 20.30 18.50
N GLY A 162 2.39 21.16 17.68
CA GLY A 162 1.45 20.83 16.60
C GLY A 162 2.13 20.12 15.42
N GLN A 163 3.27 20.64 14.96
CA GLN A 163 4.14 20.03 13.96
C GLN A 163 4.60 18.63 14.38
N ASP A 164 4.97 18.44 15.65
CA ASP A 164 5.35 17.13 16.18
C ASP A 164 4.20 16.12 16.23
N LYS A 165 2.99 16.56 16.60
CA LYS A 165 1.80 15.70 16.57
C LYS A 165 1.44 15.30 15.14
N LEU A 166 1.52 16.25 14.20
CA LEU A 166 1.32 16.00 12.77
C LEU A 166 2.39 15.04 12.22
N ARG A 167 3.67 15.24 12.58
CA ARG A 167 4.79 14.36 12.20
C ARG A 167 4.57 12.93 12.71
N ARG A 168 4.18 12.77 13.97
CA ARG A 168 3.85 11.44 14.54
C ARG A 168 2.67 10.77 13.84
N ALA A 169 1.61 11.54 13.51
CA ALA A 169 0.48 11.02 12.75
C ALA A 169 0.89 10.57 11.33
N LYS A 170 1.74 11.35 10.65
CA LYS A 170 2.34 11.01 9.34
C LYS A 170 3.15 9.71 9.42
N VAL A 171 4.05 9.58 10.40
CA VAL A 171 4.87 8.36 10.60
C VAL A 171 4.01 7.14 10.87
N ARG A 172 2.97 7.24 11.70
CA ARG A 172 2.05 6.13 11.97
C ARG A 172 1.33 5.69 10.69
N SER A 173 0.80 6.64 9.92
CA SER A 173 0.16 6.34 8.63
C SER A 173 1.12 5.70 7.63
N LEU A 174 2.39 6.11 7.62
CA LEU A 174 3.42 5.57 6.74
C LEU A 174 3.82 4.14 7.10
N ARG A 175 3.89 3.83 8.41
CA ARG A 175 4.14 2.47 8.88
C ARG A 175 3.08 1.50 8.36
N ILE A 176 1.80 1.90 8.39
CA ILE A 176 0.68 1.09 7.91
C ILE A 176 0.82 0.83 6.41
N THR A 177 1.12 1.87 5.62
CA THR A 177 1.27 1.72 4.17
C THR A 177 2.50 0.88 3.83
N LEU A 178 3.59 1.01 4.60
CA LEU A 178 4.80 0.19 4.42
C LEU A 178 4.51 -1.29 4.70
N LEU A 179 3.72 -1.58 5.75
CA LEU A 179 3.25 -2.94 6.02
C LEU A 179 2.41 -3.50 4.87
N LEU A 180 1.52 -2.69 4.25
CA LEU A 180 0.76 -3.13 3.07
C LEU A 180 1.67 -3.54 1.91
N ILE A 181 2.77 -2.82 1.70
CA ILE A 181 3.73 -3.14 0.63
C ILE A 181 4.54 -4.38 0.95
N LEU A 182 5.03 -4.51 2.18
CA LEU A 182 5.77 -5.70 2.59
C LEU A 182 4.91 -6.95 2.44
N VAL A 183 3.66 -6.90 2.90
CA VAL A 183 2.70 -8.00 2.73
C VAL A 183 2.46 -8.29 1.26
N TYR A 184 2.26 -7.26 0.44
CA TYR A 184 2.10 -7.43 -1.00
C TYR A 184 3.31 -8.13 -1.64
N VAL A 185 4.54 -7.72 -1.32
CA VAL A 185 5.75 -8.37 -1.83
C VAL A 185 5.83 -9.82 -1.34
N ILE A 186 5.64 -10.09 -0.05
CA ILE A 186 5.74 -11.44 0.52
C ILE A 186 4.69 -12.40 -0.06
N THR A 187 3.48 -11.91 -0.31
CA THR A 187 2.37 -12.73 -0.82
C THR A 187 2.47 -12.96 -2.33
N TRP A 188 3.01 -12.01 -3.08
CA TRP A 188 3.13 -12.12 -4.55
C TRP A 188 4.45 -12.69 -5.03
N LEU A 189 5.55 -12.46 -4.31
CA LEU A 189 6.89 -12.88 -4.73
C LEU A 189 6.99 -14.39 -5.00
N PRO A 190 6.47 -15.30 -4.14
CA PRO A 190 6.55 -16.74 -4.38
C PRO A 190 5.88 -17.14 -5.70
N ASN A 191 4.67 -16.63 -5.96
CA ASN A 191 3.95 -16.91 -7.20
C ASN A 191 4.66 -16.36 -8.45
N ASN A 192 5.30 -15.18 -8.35
CA ASN A 192 6.08 -14.63 -9.45
C ASN A 192 7.35 -15.44 -9.72
N LEU A 193 8.03 -15.92 -8.68
CA LEU A 193 9.19 -16.80 -8.83
C LEU A 193 8.80 -18.12 -9.51
N LEU A 194 7.66 -18.71 -9.15
CA LEU A 194 7.12 -19.88 -9.84
C LEU A 194 6.80 -19.60 -11.31
N SER A 195 6.23 -18.43 -11.60
CA SER A 195 5.95 -18.01 -12.98
C SER A 195 7.23 -17.89 -13.82
N TRP A 196 8.31 -17.34 -13.25
CA TRP A 196 9.61 -17.28 -13.91
C TRP A 196 10.27 -18.65 -14.05
N TRP A 197 10.15 -19.51 -13.04
CA TRP A 197 10.64 -20.89 -13.12
C TRP A 197 9.98 -21.62 -14.28
N MET A 198 8.65 -21.53 -14.41
CA MET A 198 7.90 -22.11 -15.53
C MET A 198 8.39 -21.60 -16.90
N VAL A 199 8.76 -20.32 -17.01
CA VAL A 199 9.25 -19.72 -18.26
C VAL A 199 10.66 -20.19 -18.62
N ILE A 200 11.54 -20.33 -17.63
CA ILE A 200 12.95 -20.71 -17.83
C ILE A 200 13.08 -22.22 -18.04
N SER A 201 12.47 -23.01 -17.17
CA SER A 201 12.61 -24.47 -17.11
C SER A 201 11.26 -25.15 -16.91
N PHE A 202 10.53 -25.33 -18.01
CA PHE A 202 9.19 -25.92 -18.00
C PHE A 202 9.18 -27.36 -17.47
N GLU A 203 10.11 -28.21 -17.91
CA GLU A 203 10.15 -29.62 -17.47
C GLU A 203 10.43 -29.77 -15.97
N SER A 204 11.45 -29.05 -15.46
CA SER A 204 11.77 -29.06 -14.03
C SER A 204 10.62 -28.53 -13.16
N TYR A 205 9.88 -27.52 -13.65
CA TYR A 205 8.68 -27.02 -12.98
C TYR A 205 7.59 -28.08 -12.91
N ARG A 206 7.35 -28.81 -14.01
CA ARG A 206 6.35 -29.87 -14.09
C ARG A 206 6.60 -30.98 -13.08
N ASP A 207 7.86 -31.41 -12.93
CA ASP A 207 8.24 -32.45 -11.97
C ASP A 207 8.01 -32.03 -10.51
N HIS A 208 8.11 -30.73 -10.21
CA HIS A 208 7.98 -30.19 -8.84
C HIS A 208 6.66 -29.46 -8.61
N GLN A 209 5.69 -29.61 -9.52
CA GLN A 209 4.44 -28.84 -9.49
C GLN A 209 3.66 -29.09 -8.19
N ASP A 210 3.53 -30.35 -7.76
CA ASP A 210 2.74 -30.71 -6.57
C ASP A 210 3.33 -30.14 -5.27
N THR A 211 4.65 -30.08 -5.18
CA THR A 211 5.34 -29.53 -3.99
C THR A 211 5.31 -28.01 -3.96
N THR A 212 5.31 -27.37 -5.13
CA THR A 212 5.37 -25.90 -5.26
C THR A 212 4.00 -25.23 -5.34
N PHE A 213 2.95 -25.98 -5.68
CA PHE A 213 1.57 -25.49 -5.78
C PHE A 213 1.05 -24.75 -4.52
N PRO A 214 1.34 -25.19 -3.28
CA PRO A 214 0.91 -24.47 -2.07
C PRO A 214 1.42 -23.03 -2.00
N LEU A 215 2.62 -22.75 -2.54
CA LEU A 215 3.21 -21.41 -2.53
C LEU A 215 2.43 -20.43 -3.43
N ALA A 216 1.74 -20.92 -4.46
CA ALA A 216 0.91 -20.08 -5.33
C ALA A 216 -0.31 -19.50 -4.59
N PHE A 217 -0.85 -20.21 -3.58
CA PHE A 217 -1.98 -19.74 -2.78
C PHE A 217 -1.66 -18.57 -1.86
N LEU A 218 -0.38 -18.26 -1.62
CA LEU A 218 0.01 -17.12 -0.79
C LEU A 218 -0.54 -15.79 -1.31
N VAL A 219 -0.80 -15.69 -2.62
CA VAL A 219 -1.45 -14.52 -3.22
C VAL A 219 -2.84 -14.26 -2.63
N VAL A 220 -3.59 -15.31 -2.28
CA VAL A 220 -4.93 -15.20 -1.69
C VAL A 220 -4.88 -14.57 -0.29
N LEU A 221 -3.81 -14.83 0.46
CA LEU A 221 -3.62 -14.26 1.81
C LEU A 221 -3.52 -12.74 1.79
N ASN A 222 -3.10 -12.12 0.68
CA ASN A 222 -3.08 -10.66 0.52
C ASN A 222 -4.46 -10.03 0.81
N SER A 223 -5.53 -10.67 0.34
CA SER A 223 -6.91 -10.21 0.60
C SER A 223 -7.35 -10.41 2.05
N VAL A 224 -6.90 -11.50 2.68
CA VAL A 224 -7.20 -11.82 4.09
C VAL A 224 -6.51 -10.86 5.04
N ILE A 225 -5.28 -10.43 4.72
CA ILE A 225 -4.48 -9.55 5.59
C ILE A 225 -5.00 -8.10 5.57
N ASN A 226 -5.66 -7.66 4.49
CA ASN A 226 -6.17 -6.30 4.33
C ASN A 226 -7.05 -5.84 5.52
N PRO A 227 -8.12 -6.55 5.93
CA PRO A 227 -8.90 -6.21 7.14
C PRO A 227 -8.08 -6.05 8.42
N PHE A 228 -7.03 -6.85 8.63
CA PHE A 228 -6.19 -6.73 9.83
C PHE A 228 -5.36 -5.45 9.82
N ILE A 229 -4.88 -5.03 8.65
CA ILE A 229 -4.08 -3.82 8.50
C ILE A 229 -4.96 -2.57 8.69
N TYR A 230 -6.11 -2.50 8.03
CA TYR A 230 -7.02 -1.35 8.18
C TYR A 230 -7.75 -1.37 9.53
N GLY A 231 -8.13 -2.55 10.02
CA GLY A 231 -8.84 -2.75 11.29
C GLY A 231 -8.02 -2.34 12.52
N ARG A 232 -6.70 -2.55 12.50
CA ARG A 232 -5.77 -2.04 13.53
C ARG A 232 -5.72 -0.51 13.60
N CYS A 233 -6.21 0.20 12.59
CA CYS A 233 -6.08 1.65 12.49
C CYS A 233 -7.28 2.43 13.04
N GLN A 234 -8.49 1.85 13.11
CA GLN A 234 -9.66 2.56 13.66
C GLN A 234 -10.84 1.67 14.10
N GLY A 235 -11.15 0.58 13.37
CA GLY A 235 -12.44 -0.13 13.54
C GLY A 235 -12.49 -1.26 14.59
N LEU A 236 -11.40 -2.02 14.79
CA LEU A 236 -11.49 -3.23 15.64
C LEU A 236 -11.67 -2.88 17.14
N ARG A 237 -11.07 -1.79 17.62
CA ARG A 237 -11.33 -1.31 19.00
C ARG A 237 -12.78 -0.90 19.22
N LEU A 238 -13.41 -0.30 18.22
CA LEU A 238 -14.82 0.12 18.29
C LEU A 238 -15.78 -1.07 18.25
N MET A 239 -15.50 -2.10 17.42
CA MET A 239 -16.30 -3.33 17.42
C MET A 239 -16.17 -4.13 18.70
N PHE A 240 -14.96 -4.29 19.24
CA PHE A 240 -14.76 -4.97 20.53
C PHE A 240 -15.29 -4.16 21.73
N SER A 241 -15.26 -2.81 21.68
CA SER A 241 -15.94 -1.98 22.69
C SER A 241 -17.47 -2.02 22.54
N CYS A 242 -18.03 -2.10 21.33
CA CYS A 242 -19.48 -2.23 21.15
C CYS A 242 -20.01 -3.58 21.64
N ASN A 243 -19.26 -4.67 21.43
CA ASN A 243 -19.68 -6.00 21.89
C ASN A 243 -19.64 -6.14 23.43
N GLN A 244 -18.92 -5.26 24.12
CA GLN A 244 -18.95 -5.12 25.59
C GLN A 244 -20.05 -4.15 26.08
N MET A 245 -20.63 -3.34 25.19
CA MET A 245 -21.60 -2.28 25.51
C MET A 245 -23.05 -2.70 25.30
N GLU A 246 -23.33 -3.83 24.65
CA GLU A 246 -24.69 -4.37 24.50
C GLU A 246 -25.33 -4.81 25.84
N LYS A 247 -24.56 -4.80 26.93
CA LYS A 247 -25.06 -5.02 28.30
C LYS A 247 -25.39 -3.75 29.10
N ARG A 248 -25.32 -2.52 28.54
CA ARG A 248 -25.73 -1.31 29.29
C ARG A 248 -26.57 -0.33 28.48
N PRO A 249 -27.56 0.35 29.13
CA PRO A 249 -28.58 1.10 28.43
C PRO A 249 -28.02 2.38 27.79
N LYS A 250 -28.56 2.64 26.60
CA LYS A 250 -28.36 3.77 25.69
C LYS A 250 -28.23 5.11 26.43
N LYS A 251 -27.04 5.68 26.45
CA LYS A 251 -26.73 7.13 26.48
C LYS A 251 -25.23 7.29 26.23
N VAL A 252 -24.85 8.33 25.50
CA VAL A 252 -23.47 8.66 25.06
C VAL A 252 -23.03 8.00 23.75
N CYS A 253 -23.77 8.25 22.67
CA CYS A 253 -23.17 8.33 21.34
C CYS A 253 -22.88 9.81 21.06
N ARG A 254 -21.77 10.33 21.60
CA ARG A 254 -21.27 11.64 21.18
C ARG A 254 -20.24 11.37 20.08
N ILE A 255 -20.73 11.47 18.85
CA ILE A 255 -19.99 11.46 17.60
C ILE A 255 -18.84 12.47 17.74
N LEU A 256 -17.61 11.97 17.82
CA LEU A 256 -16.42 12.82 17.77
C LEU A 256 -15.94 12.88 16.32
N HIS A 257 -16.26 14.03 15.73
CA HIS A 257 -15.62 14.64 14.57
C HIS A 257 -14.09 14.76 14.77
N CYS A 258 -13.36 14.82 13.64
CA CYS A 258 -11.90 14.92 13.41
C CYS A 258 -11.15 13.62 13.11
#